data_AF-A0A1L0CJC6-F1
#
_entry.id   AF-A0A1L0CJC6-F1
#
_cell.length_a   1.000
_cell.length_b   1.000
_cell.length_c   1.000
_cell.angle_alpha   90.00
_cell.angle_beta   90.00
_cell.angle_gamma   90.00
#
_symmetry.space_group_name_H-M   'P 1'
#
loop_
_entity.id
_entity.type
_entity.pdbx_description
1 polymer ?
#
loop_
_entity_poly.entity_id
_entity_poly.type
_entity_poly.pdbx_seq_one_letter_code
_entity_poly.pdbx_strand_id
1 'polypeptide(L)'
;MSEEEQTPISNSDSCSKTSEKKSVEEKTIAENSEDKISADSKDIQHVDEINVHVVNSIKSFSDQQVWHLLKVLKYDDVDNLDELPPEVEFLGTRVHEITIEESLEIMKEAVDYHDNDPNISAEQYEEFNRYANEGVDPENEVDVFELKALAVLLRDHSPYPEVRAVCPPAMLDDPTIPIETFRAYFFALIWMIFAAGFNELFSHRLVTIAINTAVIQMFLYPMGTSWAKWIPCWGFTIKGKKYAINIEKPWTNKEQMFCTLIISICMSTFYSSSNILTQKIYYGSRVSFNYQFWFSLCIQFLGFGFAGILRKFVVYPAKAVWPTSLSTIALNNALLTPEDPNLKGLTRYQPCLHLIG
;
A
#
# COMPACT_ATOMS: atom_id res chain seq x y z
N MET A 1 29.78 48.79 16.23
CA MET A 1 30.64 48.54 17.40
C MET A 1 30.79 47.02 17.48
N SER A 2 31.83 46.37 16.98
CA SER A 2 33.08 46.75 16.30
C SER A 2 33.62 45.48 15.61
N GLU A 3 34.31 45.66 14.48
CA GLU A 3 35.51 44.96 13.92
C GLU A 3 35.71 43.44 14.17
N GLU A 4 35.89 42.62 13.12
CA GLU A 4 37.19 42.14 12.55
C GLU A 4 38.09 41.43 13.61
N GLU A 5 38.68 40.24 13.41
CA GLU A 5 39.57 39.84 12.31
C GLU A 5 40.04 38.36 12.50
N GLN A 6 40.46 37.75 11.38
CA GLN A 6 41.58 36.80 11.21
C GLN A 6 41.59 35.36 11.78
N THR A 7 41.52 34.41 10.84
CA THR A 7 42.39 33.21 10.80
C THR A 7 43.86 33.61 10.57
N PRO A 8 44.83 32.78 11.00
CA PRO A 8 45.76 32.27 9.98
C PRO A 8 46.23 30.81 10.15
N ILE A 9 46.76 30.35 9.02
CA ILE A 9 47.34 29.07 8.61
C ILE A 9 48.66 28.76 9.36
N SER A 10 48.97 27.48 9.59
CA SER A 10 50.35 26.99 9.42
C SER A 10 50.41 25.51 9.04
N ASN A 11 51.11 25.26 7.94
CA ASN A 11 51.50 23.97 7.37
C ASN A 11 52.70 23.38 8.12
N SER A 12 52.84 22.06 8.04
CA SER A 12 54.08 21.30 7.87
C SER A 12 53.73 19.81 8.04
N ASP A 13 54.38 18.82 7.47
CA ASP A 13 55.18 18.64 6.26
C ASP A 13 55.47 17.13 6.24
N SER A 14 55.82 16.61 5.06
CA SER A 14 56.57 15.36 4.83
C SER A 14 55.84 14.01 4.97
N CYS A 15 56.19 12.95 4.24
CA CYS A 15 56.80 12.77 2.92
C CYS A 15 56.82 11.24 2.69
N SER A 16 56.37 10.80 1.51
CA SER A 16 56.87 9.67 0.70
C SER A 16 57.24 8.31 1.35
N LYS A 17 56.66 7.21 0.82
CA LYS A 17 57.36 6.28 -0.12
C LYS A 17 56.46 5.11 -0.58
N THR A 18 56.11 5.17 -1.87
CA THR A 18 56.25 4.16 -2.94
C THR A 18 56.00 2.65 -2.70
N SER A 19 55.00 2.13 -3.44
CA SER A 19 55.03 0.96 -4.37
C SER A 19 55.55 -0.43 -3.94
N GLU A 20 54.71 -1.46 -4.09
CA GLU A 20 54.90 -2.56 -5.07
C GLU A 20 53.79 -3.65 -5.02
N LYS A 21 53.36 -4.11 -6.22
CA LYS A 21 52.85 -5.45 -6.62
C LYS A 21 51.47 -5.89 -6.07
N LYS A 22 50.53 -6.47 -6.86
CA LYS A 22 50.61 -7.26 -8.10
C LYS A 22 49.21 -7.34 -8.75
N SER A 23 49.12 -7.04 -10.04
CA SER A 23 48.11 -7.54 -10.99
C SER A 23 48.63 -8.84 -11.63
N VAL A 24 47.82 -9.47 -12.52
CA VAL A 24 47.96 -10.79 -13.19
C VAL A 24 47.05 -11.82 -12.47
N GLU A 25 45.97 -12.33 -13.05
CA GLU A 25 45.89 -13.03 -14.34
C GLU A 25 44.42 -13.10 -14.85
N GLU A 26 44.18 -12.68 -16.09
CA GLU A 26 42.94 -12.89 -16.85
C GLU A 26 43.35 -13.39 -18.25
N LYS A 27 42.61 -14.37 -18.78
CA LYS A 27 42.70 -15.05 -20.10
C LYS A 27 43.62 -16.27 -20.21
N THR A 28 43.02 -17.43 -20.48
CA THR A 28 43.12 -18.30 -21.68
C THR A 28 42.20 -19.51 -21.34
N ILE A 29 41.18 -19.92 -22.10
CA ILE A 29 41.25 -20.69 -23.35
C ILE A 29 39.82 -20.73 -23.93
N ALA A 30 39.68 -20.26 -25.18
CA ALA A 30 38.65 -20.71 -26.09
C ALA A 30 39.31 -21.62 -27.15
N GLU A 31 38.50 -22.47 -27.77
CA GLU A 31 38.81 -23.40 -28.88
C GLU A 31 39.36 -24.78 -28.50
N ASN A 32 38.45 -25.79 -28.48
CA ASN A 32 38.53 -26.86 -29.48
C ASN A 32 37.26 -27.72 -29.54
N SER A 33 36.93 -28.08 -30.78
CA SER A 33 36.07 -29.18 -31.29
C SER A 33 34.54 -29.05 -31.21
N GLU A 34 33.98 -28.62 -32.34
CA GLU A 34 32.74 -29.13 -32.91
C GLU A 34 32.87 -30.63 -33.29
N ASP A 35 31.72 -31.26 -33.54
CA ASP A 35 31.44 -32.61 -34.07
C ASP A 35 31.30 -33.79 -33.08
N LYS A 36 30.05 -34.10 -32.72
CA LYS A 36 29.35 -35.31 -33.20
C LYS A 36 27.87 -35.37 -32.80
N ILE A 37 27.03 -35.46 -33.82
CA ILE A 37 25.62 -35.89 -33.78
C ILE A 37 25.57 -37.39 -33.48
N SER A 38 24.76 -37.82 -32.52
CA SER A 38 23.98 -39.07 -32.57
C SER A 38 23.08 -39.19 -31.34
N ALA A 39 21.83 -39.56 -31.60
CA ALA A 39 20.77 -39.87 -30.66
C ALA A 39 21.20 -40.80 -29.51
N ASP A 40 20.70 -40.54 -28.30
CA ASP A 40 20.03 -41.59 -27.56
C ASP A 40 18.94 -41.03 -26.66
N SER A 41 17.78 -41.66 -26.76
CA SER A 41 16.56 -41.39 -26.02
C SER A 41 16.55 -42.28 -24.77
N LYS A 42 16.61 -41.68 -23.58
CA LYS A 42 16.05 -42.14 -22.30
C LYS A 42 16.81 -41.43 -21.18
N ASP A 43 16.11 -40.57 -20.45
CA ASP A 43 16.17 -40.41 -18.99
C ASP A 43 15.45 -39.11 -18.61
N ILE A 44 14.12 -39.21 -18.53
CA ILE A 44 13.29 -38.25 -17.80
C ILE A 44 13.22 -38.81 -16.37
N GLN A 45 14.00 -38.24 -15.45
CA GLN A 45 13.80 -38.45 -14.02
C GLN A 45 13.97 -37.13 -13.25
N HIS A 46 12.90 -36.81 -12.52
CA HIS A 46 12.80 -35.91 -11.36
C HIS A 46 13.29 -34.46 -11.54
N VAL A 47 12.34 -33.59 -11.91
CA VAL A 47 12.32 -32.23 -11.37
C VAL A 47 11.48 -32.30 -10.11
N ASP A 48 12.10 -32.00 -8.98
CA ASP A 48 11.46 -32.00 -7.66
C ASP A 48 10.19 -31.16 -7.67
N GLU A 49 9.11 -31.79 -7.21
CA GLU A 49 7.86 -31.13 -6.87
C GLU A 49 8.16 -30.01 -5.87
N ILE A 50 7.76 -28.80 -6.22
CA ILE A 50 7.60 -27.70 -5.28
C ILE A 50 6.63 -28.22 -4.21
N ASN A 51 7.14 -28.43 -3.00
CA ASN A 51 6.34 -28.77 -1.81
C ASN A 51 5.28 -27.68 -1.63
N VAL A 52 4.08 -27.94 -2.13
CA VAL A 52 2.87 -27.26 -1.70
C VAL A 52 2.65 -27.74 -0.27
N HIS A 53 3.04 -26.92 0.72
CA HIS A 53 2.65 -27.17 2.09
C HIS A 53 1.12 -27.32 2.12
N VAL A 54 0.67 -28.48 2.55
CA VAL A 54 -0.74 -28.79 2.76
C VAL A 54 -1.25 -27.81 3.82
N VAL A 55 -2.02 -26.82 3.38
CA VAL A 55 -2.74 -25.88 4.24
C VAL A 55 -3.68 -26.71 5.12
N ASN A 56 -3.33 -26.89 6.39
CA ASN A 56 -4.28 -27.40 7.37
C ASN A 56 -5.35 -26.31 7.54
N SER A 57 -6.52 -26.52 6.93
CA SER A 57 -7.66 -25.60 6.98
C SER A 57 -8.09 -25.37 8.43
N ILE A 58 -8.58 -24.16 8.73
CA ILE A 58 -9.06 -23.70 10.06
C ILE A 58 -10.07 -24.66 10.71
N LYS A 59 -10.69 -25.55 9.93
CA LYS A 59 -11.57 -26.65 10.35
C LYS A 59 -10.90 -27.68 11.27
N SER A 60 -9.59 -27.64 11.46
CA SER A 60 -8.88 -28.48 12.42
C SER A 60 -8.95 -27.97 13.88
N PHE A 61 -9.33 -26.71 14.08
CA PHE A 61 -9.53 -26.14 15.42
C PHE A 61 -10.90 -26.52 16.00
N SER A 62 -11.01 -26.57 17.32
CA SER A 62 -12.32 -26.68 17.97
C SER A 62 -13.13 -25.40 17.75
N ASP A 63 -14.45 -25.51 17.66
CA ASP A 63 -15.35 -24.37 17.50
C ASP A 63 -15.09 -23.28 18.55
N GLN A 64 -14.71 -23.66 19.77
CA GLN A 64 -14.34 -22.73 20.85
C GLN A 64 -13.06 -21.95 20.56
N GLN A 65 -12.03 -22.59 19.99
CA GLN A 65 -10.80 -21.92 19.57
C GLN A 65 -11.05 -20.98 18.39
N VAL A 66 -11.93 -21.36 17.47
CA VAL A 66 -12.32 -20.49 16.34
C VAL A 66 -13.09 -19.27 16.83
N TRP A 67 -14.04 -19.43 17.75
CA TRP A 67 -14.72 -18.30 18.41
C TRP A 67 -13.75 -17.41 19.19
N HIS A 68 -12.77 -18.02 19.87
CA HIS A 68 -11.74 -17.28 20.58
C HIS A 68 -10.88 -16.45 19.62
N LEU A 69 -10.47 -17.06 18.50
CA LEU A 69 -9.71 -16.39 17.45
C LEU A 69 -10.50 -15.22 16.85
N LEU A 70 -11.78 -15.41 16.53
CA LEU A 70 -12.65 -14.35 16.03
C LEU A 70 -12.71 -13.16 16.99
N LYS A 71 -12.85 -13.44 18.29
CA LYS A 71 -12.85 -12.42 19.34
C LYS A 71 -11.52 -11.67 19.42
N VAL A 72 -10.39 -12.39 19.40
CA VAL A 72 -9.03 -11.80 19.42
C VAL A 72 -8.81 -10.92 18.18
N LEU A 73 -9.28 -11.39 17.02
CA LEU A 73 -9.20 -10.66 15.76
C LEU A 73 -10.22 -9.51 15.66
N LYS A 74 -11.15 -9.38 16.62
CA LYS A 74 -12.26 -8.41 16.66
C LYS A 74 -13.19 -8.49 15.45
N TYR A 75 -13.48 -9.72 14.99
CA TYR A 75 -14.56 -9.98 14.03
C TYR A 75 -15.84 -10.27 14.81
N ASP A 76 -16.63 -9.23 15.09
CA ASP A 76 -17.86 -9.34 15.90
C ASP A 76 -19.10 -9.77 15.08
N ASP A 77 -19.02 -9.71 13.74
CA ASP A 77 -20.15 -9.87 12.81
C ASP A 77 -20.31 -11.30 12.22
N VAL A 78 -19.60 -12.30 12.75
CA VAL A 78 -19.66 -13.68 12.22
C VAL A 78 -20.76 -14.48 12.91
N ASP A 79 -21.88 -14.68 12.21
CA ASP A 79 -23.04 -15.44 12.72
C ASP A 79 -22.91 -16.96 12.54
N ASN A 80 -22.06 -17.43 11.62
CA ASN A 80 -21.90 -18.84 11.27
C ASN A 80 -20.43 -19.23 11.05
N LEU A 81 -19.97 -20.31 11.69
CA LEU A 81 -18.59 -20.82 11.60
C LEU A 81 -18.29 -21.52 10.26
N ASP A 82 -19.32 -21.90 9.52
CA ASP A 82 -19.17 -22.57 8.22
C ASP A 82 -18.78 -21.60 7.08
N GLU A 83 -19.01 -20.30 7.27
CA GLU A 83 -18.79 -19.24 6.27
C GLU A 83 -17.87 -18.16 6.84
N LEU A 84 -16.62 -18.54 7.10
CA LEU A 84 -15.59 -17.62 7.60
C LEU A 84 -15.04 -16.74 6.45
N PRO A 85 -14.73 -15.46 6.70
CA PRO A 85 -14.01 -14.64 5.73
C PRO A 85 -12.68 -15.31 5.33
N PRO A 86 -12.26 -15.22 4.05
CA PRO A 86 -11.00 -15.82 3.58
C PRO A 86 -9.76 -15.39 4.39
N GLU A 87 -9.81 -14.17 4.96
CA GLU A 87 -8.79 -13.60 5.82
C GLU A 87 -8.64 -14.37 7.14
N VAL A 88 -9.76 -14.78 7.75
CA VAL A 88 -9.76 -15.53 9.00
C VAL A 88 -9.27 -16.95 8.78
N GLU A 89 -9.68 -17.61 7.68
CA GLU A 89 -9.17 -18.94 7.32
C GLU A 89 -7.65 -18.91 7.07
N PHE A 90 -7.18 -17.88 6.38
CA PHE A 90 -5.76 -17.65 6.16
C PHE A 90 -4.99 -17.48 7.48
N LEU A 91 -5.47 -16.61 8.38
CA LEU A 91 -4.84 -16.41 9.69
C LEU A 91 -4.86 -17.68 10.54
N GLY A 92 -5.94 -18.44 10.53
CA GLY A 92 -6.03 -19.72 11.26
C GLY A 92 -5.00 -20.73 10.78
N THR A 93 -4.75 -20.82 9.47
CA THR A 93 -3.69 -21.67 8.92
C THR A 93 -2.32 -21.23 9.47
N ARG A 94 -2.05 -19.93 9.49
CA ARG A 94 -0.77 -19.38 9.97
C ARG A 94 -0.54 -19.60 11.46
N VAL A 95 -1.61 -19.58 12.26
CA VAL A 95 -1.57 -19.92 13.69
C VAL A 95 -1.17 -21.38 13.91
N HIS A 96 -1.50 -22.29 12.98
CA HIS A 96 -1.05 -23.67 13.05
C HIS A 96 0.44 -23.81 12.70
N GLU A 97 0.92 -23.03 11.74
CA GLU A 97 2.30 -23.10 11.24
C GLU A 97 3.32 -22.46 12.20
N ILE A 98 2.92 -21.44 12.97
CA ILE A 98 3.85 -20.68 13.81
C ILE A 98 4.29 -21.48 15.06
N THR A 99 5.58 -21.38 15.38
CA THR A 99 6.17 -21.99 16.58
C THR A 99 5.99 -21.10 17.80
N ILE A 100 6.11 -21.66 19.01
CA ILE A 100 5.98 -20.89 20.26
C ILE A 100 7.16 -19.92 20.39
N GLU A 101 8.36 -20.37 20.04
CA GLU A 101 9.60 -19.60 20.11
C GLU A 101 9.54 -18.37 19.21
N GLU A 102 9.12 -18.55 17.95
CA GLU A 102 8.93 -17.46 17.00
C GLU A 102 7.85 -16.48 17.48
N SER A 103 6.76 -17.00 18.06
CA SER A 103 5.70 -16.15 18.60
C SER A 103 6.19 -15.27 19.75
N LEU A 104 7.04 -15.80 20.64
CA LEU A 104 7.64 -15.04 21.74
C LEU A 104 8.64 -13.99 21.25
N GLU A 105 9.39 -14.28 20.18
CA GLU A 105 10.29 -13.30 19.57
C GLU A 105 9.52 -12.12 18.97
N ILE A 106 8.43 -12.40 18.24
CA ILE A 106 7.54 -11.37 17.69
C ILE A 106 6.94 -10.52 18.81
N MET A 107 6.53 -11.11 19.94
CA MET A 107 6.02 -10.35 21.08
C MET A 107 7.05 -9.38 21.66
N LYS A 108 8.32 -9.80 21.76
CA LYS A 108 9.40 -8.93 22.25
C LYS A 108 9.64 -7.75 21.31
N GLU A 109 9.64 -8.00 19.99
CA GLU A 109 9.74 -6.94 18.99
C GLU A 109 8.53 -6.00 19.07
N ALA A 110 7.33 -6.54 19.26
CA ALA A 110 6.10 -5.76 19.34
C ALA A 110 6.08 -4.82 20.55
N VAL A 111 6.58 -5.27 21.72
CA VAL A 111 6.67 -4.41 22.91
C VAL A 111 7.62 -3.22 22.67
N ASP A 112 8.78 -3.45 22.05
CA ASP A 112 9.74 -2.37 21.74
C ASP A 112 9.19 -1.42 20.67
N TYR A 113 8.56 -1.96 19.63
CA TYR A 113 8.05 -1.18 18.50
C TYR A 113 6.81 -0.35 18.85
N HIS A 114 5.88 -0.93 19.62
CA HIS A 114 4.62 -0.33 20.01
C HIS A 114 4.68 0.37 21.38
N ASP A 115 5.87 0.61 21.93
CA ASP A 115 6.01 1.41 23.12
C ASP A 115 5.40 2.81 22.93
N ASN A 116 4.53 3.20 23.87
CA ASN A 116 3.76 4.44 23.84
C ASN A 116 2.91 4.66 22.57
N ASP A 117 2.42 3.59 21.93
CA ASP A 117 1.51 3.69 20.78
C ASP A 117 0.09 4.12 21.22
N PRO A 118 -0.41 5.29 20.77
CA PRO A 118 -1.75 5.76 21.15
C PRO A 118 -2.89 4.97 20.49
N ASN A 119 -2.61 4.18 19.46
CA ASN A 119 -3.63 3.44 18.71
C ASN A 119 -3.89 2.03 19.29
N ILE A 120 -3.08 1.58 20.25
CA ILE A 120 -3.26 0.28 20.93
C ILE A 120 -3.83 0.52 22.33
N SER A 121 -4.83 -0.28 22.72
CA SER A 121 -5.40 -0.22 24.06
C SER A 121 -4.40 -0.71 25.11
N ALA A 122 -4.43 -0.12 26.31
CA ALA A 122 -3.54 -0.51 27.42
C ALA A 122 -3.62 -2.02 27.73
N GLU A 123 -4.81 -2.62 27.70
CA GLU A 123 -5.03 -4.05 27.94
C GLU A 123 -4.24 -4.92 26.94
N GLN A 124 -4.33 -4.62 25.65
CA GLN A 124 -3.59 -5.34 24.61
C GLN A 124 -2.06 -5.18 24.75
N TYR A 125 -1.60 -3.99 25.14
CA TYR A 125 -0.16 -3.77 25.36
C TYR A 125 0.36 -4.51 26.60
N GLU A 126 -0.44 -4.57 27.67
CA GLU A 126 -0.13 -5.36 28.86
C GLU A 126 -0.03 -6.86 28.53
N GLU A 127 -0.88 -7.38 27.64
CA GLU A 127 -0.78 -8.76 27.14
C GLU A 127 0.52 -9.00 26.36
N PHE A 128 0.93 -8.09 25.49
CA PHE A 128 2.21 -8.20 24.79
C PHE A 128 3.37 -8.25 25.79
N ASN A 129 3.32 -7.39 26.81
CA ASN A 129 4.33 -7.31 27.85
C ASN A 129 4.35 -8.55 28.76
N ARG A 130 3.18 -9.15 29.04
CA ARG A 130 3.04 -10.43 29.75
C ARG A 130 3.76 -11.52 28.99
N TYR A 131 3.41 -11.72 27.71
CA TYR A 131 4.02 -12.76 26.89
C TYR A 131 5.52 -12.54 26.63
N ALA A 132 5.96 -11.29 26.47
CA ALA A 132 7.36 -10.97 26.21
C ALA A 132 8.29 -11.23 27.42
N ASN A 133 7.81 -10.98 28.65
CA ASN A 133 8.63 -11.09 29.87
C ASN A 133 8.41 -12.38 30.67
N GLU A 134 7.15 -12.78 30.87
CA GLU A 134 6.80 -13.94 31.69
C GLU A 134 6.85 -15.24 30.89
N GLY A 135 6.72 -15.13 29.56
CA GLY A 135 6.65 -16.26 28.64
C GLY A 135 5.27 -16.90 28.66
N VAL A 136 5.20 -18.16 28.22
CA VAL A 136 3.96 -18.95 28.24
C VAL A 136 4.26 -20.33 28.78
N ASP A 137 3.34 -20.89 29.55
CA ASP A 137 3.39 -22.29 29.96
C ASP A 137 2.95 -23.17 28.77
N PRO A 138 3.83 -24.06 28.25
CA PRO A 138 3.47 -24.93 27.14
C PRO A 138 2.31 -25.90 27.46
N GLU A 139 2.02 -26.14 28.75
CA GLU A 139 0.91 -27.01 29.17
C GLU A 139 -0.46 -26.32 29.09
N ASN A 140 -0.51 -24.98 29.06
CA ASN A 140 -1.75 -24.24 28.93
C ASN A 140 -2.10 -23.99 27.44
N GLU A 141 -2.93 -24.86 26.87
CA GLU A 141 -3.34 -24.78 25.47
C GLU A 141 -4.02 -23.45 25.08
N VAL A 142 -4.72 -22.79 26.02
CA VAL A 142 -5.42 -21.53 25.76
C VAL A 142 -4.43 -20.38 25.60
N ASP A 143 -3.51 -20.22 26.54
CA ASP A 143 -2.50 -19.15 26.50
C ASP A 143 -1.54 -19.33 25.31
N VAL A 144 -1.19 -20.58 24.98
CA VAL A 144 -0.38 -20.90 23.79
C VAL A 144 -1.12 -20.48 22.52
N PHE A 145 -2.42 -20.76 22.43
CA PHE A 145 -3.21 -20.37 21.27
C PHE A 145 -3.33 -18.84 21.15
N GLU A 146 -3.59 -18.15 22.25
CA GLU A 146 -3.64 -16.68 22.30
C GLU A 146 -2.34 -16.03 21.86
N LEU A 147 -1.21 -16.50 22.40
CA LEU A 147 0.12 -16.04 22.02
C LEU A 147 0.33 -16.16 20.51
N LYS A 148 0.04 -17.35 19.95
CA LYS A 148 0.20 -17.60 18.52
C LYS A 148 -0.74 -16.73 17.68
N ALA A 149 -1.99 -16.57 18.10
CA ALA A 149 -2.98 -15.74 17.42
C ALA A 149 -2.54 -14.27 17.37
N LEU A 150 -2.08 -13.71 18.50
CA LEU A 150 -1.59 -12.35 18.56
C LEU A 150 -0.27 -12.17 17.77
N ALA A 151 0.64 -13.13 17.83
CA ALA A 151 1.90 -13.07 17.08
C ALA A 151 1.67 -13.10 15.56
N VAL A 152 0.78 -13.98 15.09
CA VAL A 152 0.36 -14.04 13.69
C VAL A 152 -0.36 -12.75 13.29
N LEU A 153 -1.20 -12.20 14.17
CA LEU A 153 -1.86 -10.92 13.92
C LEU A 153 -0.86 -9.77 13.76
N LEU A 154 0.24 -9.75 14.51
CA LEU A 154 1.28 -8.72 14.41
C LEU A 154 2.21 -8.90 13.19
N ARG A 155 2.50 -10.15 12.81
CA ARG A 155 3.40 -10.48 11.69
C ARG A 155 2.70 -10.43 10.33
N ASP A 156 1.56 -11.09 10.23
CA ASP A 156 0.88 -11.33 8.95
C ASP A 156 -0.29 -10.36 8.72
N HIS A 157 -0.69 -9.58 9.74
CA HIS A 157 -1.74 -8.57 9.66
C HIS A 157 -1.38 -7.25 10.39
N SER A 158 -2.21 -6.23 10.25
CA SER A 158 -2.15 -5.02 11.08
C SER A 158 -2.76 -5.25 12.48
N PRO A 159 -2.13 -4.75 13.57
CA PRO A 159 -2.70 -4.80 14.92
C PRO A 159 -3.92 -3.88 15.09
N TYR A 160 -4.06 -2.86 14.24
CA TYR A 160 -5.14 -1.86 14.32
C TYR A 160 -6.42 -2.36 13.65
N PRO A 161 -7.53 -2.52 14.39
CA PRO A 161 -8.79 -3.04 13.84
C PRO A 161 -9.33 -2.20 12.67
N GLU A 162 -9.17 -0.88 12.72
CA GLU A 162 -9.65 0.05 11.69
C GLU A 162 -8.92 -0.15 10.36
N VAL A 163 -7.65 -0.52 10.41
CA VAL A 163 -6.86 -0.86 9.22
C VAL A 163 -7.29 -2.22 8.70
N ARG A 164 -7.58 -3.18 9.58
CA ARG A 164 -8.04 -4.52 9.17
C ARG A 164 -9.37 -4.51 8.46
N ALA A 165 -10.30 -3.68 8.91
CA ALA A 165 -11.61 -3.58 8.30
C ALA A 165 -11.58 -3.11 6.83
N VAL A 166 -10.46 -2.52 6.38
CA VAL A 166 -10.37 -1.88 5.05
C VAL A 166 -9.21 -2.41 4.22
N CYS A 167 -8.21 -3.04 4.81
CA CYS A 167 -7.05 -3.56 4.08
C CYS A 167 -6.97 -5.06 4.31
N PRO A 168 -7.09 -5.88 3.25
CA PRO A 168 -6.84 -7.31 3.38
C PRO A 168 -5.36 -7.56 3.72
N PRO A 169 -5.04 -8.75 4.27
CA PRO A 169 -3.66 -9.13 4.58
C PRO A 169 -2.76 -8.98 3.34
N ALA A 170 -1.54 -8.48 3.52
CA ALA A 170 -0.62 -8.21 2.41
C ALA A 170 -0.30 -9.45 1.55
N MET A 171 -0.42 -10.65 2.13
CA MET A 171 -0.18 -11.93 1.44
C MET A 171 -1.37 -12.39 0.57
N LEU A 172 -2.56 -11.85 0.78
CA LEU A 172 -3.73 -12.06 -0.09
C LEU A 172 -3.74 -11.12 -1.30
N ASP A 173 -2.79 -10.17 -1.38
CA ASP A 173 -2.70 -9.24 -2.49
C ASP A 173 -1.96 -9.85 -3.69
N ASP A 174 -2.60 -9.89 -4.87
CA ASP A 174 -2.01 -10.41 -6.11
C ASP A 174 -1.11 -9.35 -6.78
N PRO A 175 0.24 -9.53 -6.83
CA PRO A 175 1.16 -8.56 -7.41
C PRO A 175 1.11 -8.51 -8.95
N THR A 176 0.41 -9.44 -9.61
CA THR A 176 0.36 -9.54 -11.09
C THR A 176 -0.73 -8.66 -11.72
N ILE A 177 -1.61 -8.08 -10.91
CA ILE A 177 -2.67 -7.18 -11.38
C ILE A 177 -2.05 -5.86 -11.87
N PRO A 178 -2.28 -5.46 -13.13
CA PRO A 178 -1.74 -4.22 -13.66
C PRO A 178 -2.41 -3.01 -12.99
N ILE A 179 -1.59 -2.09 -12.46
CA ILE A 179 -2.04 -0.89 -11.76
C ILE A 179 -1.99 0.33 -12.69
N GLU A 180 -0.87 0.48 -13.41
CA GLU A 180 -0.63 1.58 -14.34
C GLU A 180 -1.18 1.27 -15.73
N THR A 181 -2.44 1.59 -15.97
CA THR A 181 -3.09 1.39 -17.27
C THR A 181 -3.44 2.71 -17.93
N PHE A 182 -3.47 2.73 -19.27
CA PHE A 182 -3.80 3.95 -20.02
C PHE A 182 -5.19 4.48 -19.64
N ARG A 183 -6.18 3.60 -19.49
CA ARG A 183 -7.54 3.97 -19.04
C ARG A 183 -7.54 4.63 -17.67
N ALA A 184 -6.72 4.15 -16.72
CA ALA A 184 -6.61 4.75 -15.39
C ALA A 184 -6.02 6.18 -15.47
N TYR A 185 -4.96 6.39 -16.26
CA TYR A 185 -4.40 7.73 -16.47
C TYR A 185 -5.38 8.67 -17.19
N PHE A 186 -6.11 8.17 -18.19
CA PHE A 186 -7.10 8.94 -18.93
C PHE A 186 -8.20 9.48 -18.01
N PHE A 187 -8.80 8.59 -17.20
CA PHE A 187 -9.81 9.01 -16.23
C PHE A 187 -9.22 9.91 -15.14
N ALA A 188 -8.02 9.59 -14.63
CA ALA A 188 -7.36 10.40 -13.63
C ALA A 188 -7.14 11.84 -14.12
N LEU A 189 -6.67 12.03 -15.35
CA LEU A 189 -6.44 13.37 -15.93
C LEU A 189 -7.72 14.17 -16.12
N ILE A 190 -8.78 13.54 -16.63
CA ILE A 190 -10.07 14.23 -16.85
C ILE A 190 -10.68 14.66 -15.52
N TRP A 191 -10.77 13.74 -14.56
CA TRP A 191 -11.34 14.02 -13.25
C TRP A 191 -10.47 14.97 -12.44
N MET A 192 -9.15 14.92 -12.59
CA MET A 192 -8.22 15.89 -12.00
C MET A 192 -8.49 17.30 -12.49
N ILE A 193 -8.55 17.52 -13.82
CA ILE A 193 -8.79 18.85 -14.39
C ILE A 193 -10.15 19.39 -13.93
N PHE A 194 -11.18 18.53 -13.96
CA PHE A 194 -12.53 18.88 -13.53
C PHE A 194 -12.59 19.22 -12.04
N ALA A 195 -12.10 18.33 -11.17
CA ALA A 195 -12.23 18.49 -9.72
C ALA A 195 -11.35 19.62 -9.18
N ALA A 196 -10.10 19.75 -9.66
CA ALA A 196 -9.23 20.86 -9.27
C ALA A 196 -9.80 22.21 -9.75
N GLY A 197 -10.28 22.27 -10.99
CA GLY A 197 -10.91 23.48 -11.53
C GLY A 197 -12.20 23.85 -10.80
N PHE A 198 -13.03 22.87 -10.45
CA PHE A 198 -14.25 23.07 -9.68
C PHE A 198 -13.92 23.61 -8.28
N ASN A 199 -13.03 22.94 -7.55
CA ASN A 199 -12.67 23.33 -6.18
C ASN A 199 -12.02 24.72 -6.14
N GLU A 200 -11.13 25.04 -7.08
CA GLU A 200 -10.52 26.38 -7.17
C GLU A 200 -11.53 27.47 -7.52
N LEU A 201 -12.54 27.18 -8.36
CA LEU A 201 -13.55 28.17 -8.69
C LEU A 201 -14.47 28.51 -7.50
N PHE A 202 -14.79 27.52 -6.67
CA PHE A 202 -15.65 27.70 -5.50
C PHE A 202 -14.90 28.10 -4.22
N SER A 203 -13.57 28.01 -4.19
CA SER A 203 -12.77 28.41 -3.03
C SER A 203 -12.85 29.91 -2.73
N HIS A 204 -13.00 30.75 -3.77
CA HIS A 204 -13.12 32.21 -3.64
C HIS A 204 -14.56 32.68 -3.37
N ARG A 205 -15.51 31.76 -3.15
CA ARG A 205 -16.92 32.09 -2.84
C ARG A 205 -17.13 32.14 -1.33
N LEU A 206 -18.11 32.94 -0.90
CA LEU A 206 -18.51 33.05 0.51
C LEU A 206 -19.02 31.73 1.09
N VAL A 207 -19.61 30.88 0.24
CA VAL A 207 -20.00 29.50 0.59
C VAL A 207 -19.17 28.58 -0.30
N THR A 208 -18.16 27.95 0.30
CA THR A 208 -17.29 27.00 -0.41
C THR A 208 -18.02 25.69 -0.62
N ILE A 209 -18.11 25.26 -1.87
CA ILE A 209 -18.59 23.93 -2.26
C ILE A 209 -17.37 23.18 -2.80
N ALA A 210 -17.06 22.03 -2.23
CA ALA A 210 -15.94 21.20 -2.66
C ALA A 210 -16.42 19.80 -3.04
N ILE A 211 -15.86 19.26 -4.12
CA ILE A 211 -16.02 17.85 -4.47
C ILE A 211 -15.05 17.05 -3.61
N ASN A 212 -15.52 15.94 -3.05
CA ASN A 212 -14.70 15.02 -2.27
C ASN A 212 -14.30 13.81 -3.12
N THR A 213 -13.16 13.19 -2.80
CA THR A 213 -12.60 12.03 -3.48
C THR A 213 -13.60 10.86 -3.58
N ALA A 214 -14.38 10.61 -2.52
CA ALA A 214 -15.40 9.57 -2.48
C ALA A 214 -16.47 9.72 -3.58
N VAL A 215 -16.89 10.95 -3.90
CA VAL A 215 -17.88 11.21 -4.95
C VAL A 215 -17.32 10.84 -6.31
N ILE A 216 -16.06 11.21 -6.57
CA ILE A 216 -15.39 10.90 -7.83
C ILE A 216 -15.22 9.38 -7.97
N GLN A 217 -14.86 8.70 -6.88
CA GLN A 217 -14.71 7.26 -6.84
C GLN A 217 -16.01 6.50 -7.17
N MET A 218 -17.15 7.00 -6.70
CA MET A 218 -18.47 6.47 -7.09
C MET A 218 -18.74 6.58 -8.60
N PHE A 219 -18.26 7.62 -9.27
CA PHE A 219 -18.39 7.77 -10.72
C PHE A 219 -17.32 6.98 -11.48
N LEU A 220 -16.12 6.82 -10.92
CA LEU A 220 -15.04 6.06 -11.55
C LEU A 220 -15.40 4.59 -11.75
N TYR A 221 -16.10 3.97 -10.80
CA TYR A 221 -16.51 2.56 -10.91
C TYR A 221 -17.37 2.28 -12.17
N PRO A 222 -18.54 2.92 -12.38
CA PRO A 222 -19.35 2.66 -13.56
C PRO A 222 -18.65 3.10 -14.85
N MET A 223 -17.86 4.18 -14.82
CA MET A 223 -17.10 4.64 -16.00
C MET A 223 -15.98 3.66 -16.39
N GLY A 224 -15.26 3.12 -15.41
CA GLY A 224 -14.20 2.14 -15.61
C GLY A 224 -14.74 0.81 -16.13
N THR A 225 -15.82 0.32 -15.53
CA THR A 225 -16.50 -0.90 -15.98
C THR A 225 -17.10 -0.74 -17.39
N SER A 226 -17.67 0.44 -17.70
CA SER A 226 -18.17 0.74 -19.05
C SER A 226 -17.05 0.80 -20.08
N TRP A 227 -15.90 1.40 -19.74
CA TRP A 227 -14.71 1.43 -20.61
C TRP A 227 -14.20 0.02 -20.92
N ALA A 228 -14.11 -0.83 -19.89
CA ALA A 228 -13.69 -2.22 -20.05
C ALA A 228 -14.61 -2.99 -21.01
N LYS A 229 -15.92 -2.69 -21.01
CA LYS A 229 -16.92 -3.36 -21.85
C LYS A 229 -16.98 -2.83 -23.28
N TRP A 230 -16.81 -1.52 -23.49
CA TRP A 230 -17.13 -0.86 -24.76
C TRP A 230 -15.93 -0.57 -25.64
N ILE A 231 -14.73 -0.45 -25.07
CA ILE A 231 -13.57 -0.05 -25.85
C ILE A 231 -12.78 -1.29 -26.28
N PRO A 232 -12.53 -1.47 -27.59
CA PRO A 232 -11.77 -2.62 -28.07
C PRO A 232 -10.32 -2.55 -27.56
N CYS A 233 -9.70 -3.72 -27.37
CA CYS A 233 -8.30 -3.86 -26.96
C CYS A 233 -7.36 -3.44 -28.09
N TRP A 234 -7.28 -2.14 -28.32
CA TRP A 234 -6.36 -1.55 -29.28
C TRP A 234 -5.04 -1.23 -28.61
N GLY A 235 -3.92 -1.47 -29.30
CA GLY A 235 -2.59 -1.15 -28.80
C GLY A 235 -1.68 -0.64 -29.89
N PHE A 236 -0.83 0.32 -29.54
CA PHE A 236 0.17 0.88 -30.44
C PHE A 236 1.57 0.40 -30.03
N THR A 237 2.38 0.02 -31.00
CA THR A 237 3.79 -0.32 -30.74
C THR A 237 4.63 0.92 -30.98
N ILE A 238 5.22 1.48 -29.92
CA ILE A 238 6.14 2.61 -29.99
C ILE A 238 7.52 2.13 -29.54
N LYS A 239 8.53 2.26 -30.42
CA LYS A 239 9.93 1.87 -30.15
C LYS A 239 10.09 0.47 -29.53
N GLY A 240 9.33 -0.51 -30.04
CA GLY A 240 9.41 -1.92 -29.59
C GLY A 240 8.62 -2.27 -28.32
N LYS A 241 8.04 -1.29 -27.62
CA LYS A 241 7.10 -1.54 -26.51
C LYS A 241 5.65 -1.41 -27.00
N LYS A 242 4.83 -2.42 -26.71
CA LYS A 242 3.39 -2.40 -26.98
C LYS A 242 2.67 -1.67 -25.85
N TYR A 243 2.04 -0.55 -26.16
CA TYR A 243 1.16 0.18 -25.24
C TYR A 243 -0.28 -0.13 -25.60
N ALA A 244 -0.95 -0.91 -24.75
CA ALA A 244 -2.37 -1.22 -24.91
C ALA A 244 -3.22 -0.08 -24.32
N ILE A 245 -4.17 0.43 -25.12
CA ILE A 245 -5.15 1.44 -24.72
C ILE A 245 -6.20 0.82 -23.80
N ASN A 246 -6.58 -0.44 -24.08
CA ASN A 246 -7.42 -1.23 -23.22
C ASN A 246 -6.83 -2.63 -23.04
N ILE A 247 -7.02 -3.18 -21.85
CA ILE A 247 -6.62 -4.53 -21.47
C ILE A 247 -7.89 -5.37 -21.40
N GLU A 248 -7.82 -6.64 -21.83
CA GLU A 248 -8.96 -7.58 -21.75
C GLU A 248 -9.42 -7.88 -20.31
N LYS A 249 -8.72 -7.35 -19.31
CA LYS A 249 -9.07 -7.49 -17.89
C LYS A 249 -10.21 -6.52 -17.50
N PRO A 250 -11.16 -6.97 -16.66
CA PRO A 250 -12.20 -6.11 -16.10
C PRO A 250 -11.57 -4.96 -15.30
N TRP A 251 -12.38 -3.95 -14.97
CA TRP A 251 -11.92 -2.84 -14.14
C TRP A 251 -11.56 -3.36 -12.74
N THR A 252 -10.30 -3.20 -12.34
CA THR A 252 -9.77 -3.79 -11.10
C THR A 252 -9.73 -2.81 -9.95
N ASN A 253 -9.70 -3.36 -8.72
CA ASN A 253 -9.64 -2.55 -7.49
C ASN A 253 -8.38 -1.65 -7.49
N LYS A 254 -7.24 -2.22 -7.90
CA LYS A 254 -5.96 -1.49 -7.96
C LYS A 254 -5.95 -0.35 -8.97
N GLU A 255 -6.52 -0.54 -10.17
CA GLU A 255 -6.62 0.55 -11.16
C GLU A 255 -7.51 1.69 -10.67
N GLN A 256 -8.61 1.36 -10.00
CA GLN A 256 -9.48 2.37 -9.41
C GLN A 256 -8.78 3.11 -8.28
N MET A 257 -8.09 2.39 -7.39
CA MET A 257 -7.32 3.01 -6.31
C MET A 257 -6.25 3.95 -6.85
N PHE A 258 -5.51 3.51 -7.87
CA PHE A 258 -4.47 4.30 -8.51
C PHE A 258 -5.02 5.60 -9.10
N CYS A 259 -6.12 5.51 -9.86
CA CYS A 259 -6.81 6.68 -10.40
C CYS A 259 -7.26 7.64 -9.28
N THR A 260 -7.88 7.09 -8.24
CA THR A 260 -8.40 7.84 -7.09
C THR A 260 -7.27 8.55 -6.34
N LEU A 261 -6.11 7.92 -6.17
CA LEU A 261 -4.95 8.49 -5.50
C LEU A 261 -4.37 9.69 -6.27
N ILE A 262 -4.26 9.59 -7.60
CA ILE A 262 -3.83 10.71 -8.46
C ILE A 262 -4.78 11.89 -8.29
N ILE A 263 -6.09 11.63 -8.35
CA ILE A 263 -7.11 12.68 -8.24
C ILE A 263 -7.06 13.31 -6.84
N SER A 264 -6.98 12.52 -5.78
CA SER A 264 -6.98 13.00 -4.40
C SER A 264 -5.81 13.95 -4.10
N ILE A 265 -4.63 13.69 -4.68
CA ILE A 265 -3.44 14.54 -4.48
C ILE A 265 -3.59 15.87 -5.25
N CYS A 266 -4.22 15.85 -6.42
CA CYS A 266 -4.28 17.00 -7.32
C CYS A 266 -5.56 17.84 -7.21
N MET A 267 -6.58 17.37 -6.49
CA MET A 267 -7.89 18.03 -6.38
C MET A 267 -7.90 19.23 -5.43
N SER A 268 -6.92 19.36 -4.54
CA SER A 268 -6.83 20.47 -3.58
C SER A 268 -6.53 21.80 -4.25
N THR A 269 -6.99 22.89 -3.65
CA THR A 269 -6.70 24.26 -4.11
C THR A 269 -5.23 24.59 -3.93
N PHE A 270 -4.66 25.31 -4.90
CA PHE A 270 -3.24 25.63 -4.88
C PHE A 270 -2.93 26.68 -3.81
N TYR A 271 -1.97 26.39 -2.92
CA TYR A 271 -1.52 27.34 -1.90
C TYR A 271 -1.05 28.68 -2.48
N SER A 272 -0.48 28.64 -3.69
CA SER A 272 -0.05 29.83 -4.42
C SER A 272 -1.19 30.79 -4.76
N SER A 273 -2.44 30.31 -4.84
CA SER A 273 -3.63 31.11 -5.14
C SER A 273 -3.83 32.24 -4.12
N SER A 274 -3.77 31.93 -2.83
CA SER A 274 -3.90 32.92 -1.74
C SER A 274 -2.76 33.96 -1.75
N ASN A 275 -1.54 33.53 -2.09
CA ASN A 275 -0.38 34.42 -2.19
C ASN A 275 -0.54 35.40 -3.36
N ILE A 276 -0.94 34.89 -4.54
CA ILE A 276 -1.17 35.70 -5.74
C ILE A 276 -2.31 36.69 -5.50
N LEU A 277 -3.40 36.24 -4.88
CA LEU A 277 -4.56 37.08 -4.54
C LEU A 277 -4.14 38.23 -3.61
N THR A 278 -3.36 37.92 -2.58
CA THR A 278 -2.86 38.92 -1.62
C THR A 278 -1.96 39.95 -2.29
N GLN A 279 -1.01 39.52 -3.12
CA GLN A 279 -0.14 40.42 -3.89
C GLN A 279 -0.93 41.36 -4.80
N LYS A 280 -2.00 40.85 -5.41
CA LYS A 280 -2.82 41.62 -6.35
C LYS A 280 -3.76 42.62 -5.65
N ILE A 281 -4.43 42.21 -4.56
CA ILE A 281 -5.44 43.03 -3.87
C ILE A 281 -4.81 43.96 -2.84
N TYR A 282 -3.94 43.45 -1.96
CA TYR A 282 -3.40 44.22 -0.84
C TYR A 282 -2.17 45.04 -1.23
N TYR A 283 -1.27 44.48 -2.03
CA TYR A 283 -0.02 45.14 -2.42
C TYR A 283 -0.10 45.89 -3.76
N GLY A 284 -1.22 45.77 -4.49
CA GLY A 284 -1.43 46.45 -5.78
C GLY A 284 -0.43 46.04 -6.86
N SER A 285 0.29 44.93 -6.69
CA SER A 285 1.33 44.50 -7.63
C SER A 285 0.72 43.86 -8.88
N ARG A 286 1.29 44.15 -10.05
CA ARG A 286 0.89 43.52 -11.31
C ARG A 286 1.56 42.16 -11.45
N VAL A 287 0.80 41.12 -11.12
CA VAL A 287 1.27 39.74 -11.19
C VAL A 287 1.08 39.19 -12.62
N SER A 288 2.18 38.99 -13.37
CA SER A 288 2.14 38.45 -14.74
C SER A 288 1.84 36.94 -14.75
N PHE A 289 1.30 36.42 -15.85
CA PHE A 289 1.02 34.97 -16.00
C PHE A 289 2.28 34.12 -15.79
N ASN A 290 3.41 34.53 -16.37
CA ASN A 290 4.68 33.81 -16.23
C ASN A 290 5.12 33.72 -14.77
N TYR A 291 4.99 34.81 -14.00
CA TYR A 291 5.27 34.78 -12.58
C TYR A 291 4.35 33.80 -11.86
N GLN A 292 3.04 33.85 -12.10
CA GLN A 292 2.07 32.97 -11.45
C GLN A 292 2.35 31.50 -11.75
N PHE A 293 2.65 31.17 -13.01
CA PHE A 293 2.95 29.82 -13.46
C PHE A 293 4.23 29.28 -12.79
N TRP A 294 5.35 30.00 -12.91
CA TRP A 294 6.63 29.56 -12.34
C TRP A 294 6.60 29.53 -10.82
N PHE A 295 5.97 30.50 -10.17
CA PHE A 295 5.80 30.52 -8.73
C PHE A 295 4.98 29.30 -8.26
N SER A 296 3.86 29.01 -8.92
CA SER A 296 3.03 27.84 -8.57
C SER A 296 3.77 26.53 -8.80
N LEU A 297 4.53 26.43 -9.88
CA LEU A 297 5.34 25.25 -10.19
C LEU A 297 6.42 25.02 -9.12
N CYS A 298 7.16 26.07 -8.72
CA CYS A 298 8.18 25.98 -7.67
C CYS A 298 7.59 25.56 -6.32
N ILE A 299 6.44 26.13 -5.92
CA ILE A 299 5.76 25.76 -4.67
C ILE A 299 5.32 24.30 -4.68
N GLN A 300 4.83 23.79 -5.81
CA GLN A 300 4.41 22.40 -5.92
C GLN A 300 5.59 21.42 -5.82
N PHE A 301 6.70 21.69 -6.52
CA PHE A 301 7.92 20.88 -6.42
C PHE A 301 8.54 20.93 -5.03
N LEU A 302 8.52 22.10 -4.38
CA LEU A 302 8.98 22.26 -3.01
C LEU A 302 8.17 21.37 -2.05
N GLY A 303 6.84 21.36 -2.19
CA GLY A 303 5.95 20.51 -1.39
C GLY A 303 6.26 19.02 -1.55
N PHE A 304 6.39 18.54 -2.79
CA PHE A 304 6.76 17.15 -3.05
C PHE A 304 8.18 16.81 -2.55
N GLY A 305 9.12 17.76 -2.61
CA GLY A 305 10.45 17.60 -2.05
C GLY A 305 10.43 17.38 -0.53
N PHE A 306 9.68 18.20 0.21
CA PHE A 306 9.51 18.02 1.65
C PHE A 306 8.77 16.73 2.00
N ALA A 307 7.71 16.38 1.25
CA ALA A 307 6.99 15.13 1.44
C ALA A 307 7.92 13.91 1.28
N GLY A 308 8.83 13.94 0.30
CA GLY A 308 9.83 12.90 0.08
C GLY A 308 10.78 12.73 1.27
N ILE A 309 11.25 13.83 1.87
CA ILE A 309 12.12 13.80 3.06
C ILE A 309 11.36 13.26 4.28
N LEU A 310 10.12 13.69 4.47
CA LEU A 310 9.29 13.30 5.62
C LEU A 310 8.71 11.89 5.51
N ARG A 311 8.76 11.25 4.33
CA ARG A 311 8.24 9.89 4.10
C ARG A 311 8.74 8.88 5.15
N LYS A 312 9.99 9.00 5.60
CA LYS A 312 10.55 8.10 6.62
C LYS A 312 9.84 8.16 7.96
N PHE A 313 9.28 9.33 8.31
CA PHE A 313 8.61 9.56 9.59
C PHE A 313 7.09 9.40 9.50
N VAL A 314 6.52 9.64 8.30
CA VAL A 314 5.07 9.76 8.10
C VAL A 314 4.46 8.50 7.47
N VAL A 315 5.25 7.73 6.71
CA VAL A 315 4.74 6.60 5.89
C VAL A 315 5.29 5.25 6.32
N TYR A 316 6.58 5.14 6.66
CA TYR A 316 7.16 3.84 7.05
C TYR A 316 6.78 3.33 8.44
N PRO A 317 6.58 4.18 9.47
CA PRO A 317 6.13 3.70 10.77
C PRO A 317 4.67 3.21 10.68
N ALA A 318 4.41 1.94 11.01
CA ALA A 318 3.07 1.35 10.97
C ALA A 318 2.09 2.04 11.94
N LYS A 319 2.61 2.63 13.02
CA LYS A 319 1.83 3.44 13.98
C LYS A 319 1.27 4.75 13.42
N ALA A 320 1.74 5.20 12.26
CA ALA A 320 1.21 6.39 11.60
C ALA A 320 -0.06 6.03 10.81
N VAL A 321 -1.19 5.93 11.51
CA VAL A 321 -2.50 5.64 10.91
C VAL A 321 -3.12 6.92 10.33
N TRP A 322 -3.69 6.83 9.12
CA TRP A 322 -4.31 7.95 8.39
C TRP A 322 -5.81 7.68 8.13
N PRO A 323 -6.71 8.00 9.08
CA PRO A 323 -8.13 7.64 8.98
C PRO A 323 -8.84 8.17 7.72
N THR A 324 -8.46 9.35 7.24
CA THR A 324 -8.99 9.93 6.01
C THR A 324 -8.70 9.07 4.78
N SER A 325 -7.54 8.41 4.75
CA SER A 325 -7.18 7.49 3.67
C SER A 325 -7.92 6.16 3.79
N LEU A 326 -8.13 5.65 5.01
CA LEU A 326 -8.86 4.40 5.26
C LEU A 326 -10.28 4.44 4.67
N SER A 327 -10.98 5.57 4.80
CA SER A 327 -12.33 5.73 4.21
C SER A 327 -12.35 5.60 2.68
N THR A 328 -11.30 6.06 2.00
CA THR A 328 -11.18 5.96 0.53
C THR A 328 -10.92 4.51 0.12
N ILE A 329 -10.11 3.80 0.91
CA ILE A 329 -9.81 2.38 0.71
C ILE A 329 -11.07 1.53 0.94
N ALA A 330 -11.78 1.76 2.03
CA ALA A 330 -13.03 1.07 2.37
C ALA A 330 -14.06 1.18 1.25
N LEU A 331 -14.27 2.39 0.74
CA LEU A 331 -15.20 2.63 -0.37
C LEU A 331 -14.74 1.90 -1.65
N ASN A 332 -13.44 1.75 -1.86
CA ASN A 332 -12.92 1.12 -3.07
C ASN A 332 -13.20 -0.36 -3.07
N ASN A 333 -12.94 -1.00 -1.94
CA ASN A 333 -13.25 -2.40 -1.73
C ASN A 333 -14.77 -2.60 -1.83
N ALA A 334 -15.57 -1.79 -1.15
CA ALA A 334 -17.03 -1.90 -1.20
C ALA A 334 -17.61 -1.80 -2.63
N LEU A 335 -17.00 -1.03 -3.53
CA LEU A 335 -17.45 -0.91 -4.92
C LEU A 335 -17.02 -2.08 -5.82
N LEU A 336 -15.91 -2.75 -5.51
CA LEU A 336 -15.30 -3.75 -6.39
C LEU A 336 -15.29 -5.18 -5.83
N THR A 337 -15.65 -5.36 -4.56
CA THR A 337 -15.93 -6.68 -4.00
C THR A 337 -17.17 -7.24 -4.69
N PRO A 338 -17.08 -8.43 -5.33
CA PRO A 338 -18.26 -9.09 -5.90
C PRO A 338 -19.28 -9.36 -4.80
N GLU A 339 -20.52 -8.92 -4.97
CA GLU A 339 -21.60 -9.33 -4.07
C GLU A 339 -21.80 -10.85 -4.18
N ASP A 340 -21.84 -11.54 -3.04
CA ASP A 340 -22.22 -12.95 -3.02
C ASP A 340 -23.64 -13.10 -3.56
N PRO A 341 -23.86 -13.94 -4.59
CA PRO A 341 -25.18 -14.12 -5.20
C PRO A 341 -26.22 -14.71 -4.24
N ASN A 342 -25.80 -15.16 -3.05
CA ASN A 342 -26.64 -15.73 -2.00
C ASN A 342 -27.11 -14.70 -0.94
N LEU A 343 -26.54 -13.49 -0.88
CA LEU A 343 -27.05 -12.42 -0.02
C LEU A 343 -28.31 -11.79 -0.63
N LYS A 344 -29.46 -12.45 -0.44
CA LYS A 344 -30.80 -11.92 -0.69
C LYS A 344 -31.23 -10.90 0.38
N GLY A 345 -30.44 -9.86 0.58
CA GLY A 345 -30.76 -8.76 1.48
C GLY A 345 -30.69 -7.44 0.73
N LEU A 346 -31.75 -6.61 0.80
CA LEU A 346 -31.66 -5.21 0.40
C LEU A 346 -30.72 -4.49 1.38
N THR A 347 -29.41 -4.53 1.14
CA THR A 347 -28.48 -3.71 1.89
C THR A 347 -28.71 -2.25 1.50
N ARG A 348 -28.63 -1.36 2.48
CA ARG A 348 -29.13 0.03 2.49
C ARG A 348 -28.57 0.95 1.37
N TYR A 349 -27.69 0.45 0.51
CA TYR A 349 -27.02 1.17 -0.58
C TYR A 349 -27.53 0.80 -1.99
N GLN A 350 -28.49 -0.11 -2.10
CA GLN A 350 -29.04 -0.61 -3.36
C GLN A 350 -29.73 0.42 -4.30
N PRO A 351 -30.24 1.61 -3.87
CA PRO A 351 -30.93 2.51 -4.81
C PRO A 351 -30.02 3.14 -5.88
N CYS A 352 -28.71 3.27 -5.64
CA CYS A 352 -27.83 3.98 -6.59
C CYS A 352 -27.31 3.09 -7.72
N LEU A 353 -27.17 1.78 -7.52
CA LEU A 353 -26.58 0.88 -8.52
C LEU A 353 -27.60 0.38 -9.57
N HIS A 354 -28.89 0.29 -9.21
CA HIS A 354 -29.95 -0.19 -10.10
C HIS A 354 -30.47 0.84 -11.11
N LEU A 355 -30.00 2.09 -11.06
CA LEU A 355 -30.41 3.14 -12.01
C LEU A 355 -29.58 3.19 -13.30
N ILE A 356 -28.57 2.33 -13.44
CA ILE A 356 -27.69 2.27 -14.63
C ILE A 356 -27.63 0.82 -15.19
N GLY A 357 -28.73 0.06 -15.03
CA GLY A 357 -28.95 -1.24 -15.67
C GLY A 357 -29.68 -1.12 -17.00
#